data_AF-A0A2N7NCV0-F1
#
_entry.id   AF-A0A2N7NCV0-F1
#
_cell.length_a   1.000
_cell.length_b   1.000
_cell.length_c   1.000
_cell.angle_alpha   90.00
_cell.angle_beta   90.00
_cell.angle_gamma   90.00
#
_symmetry.space_group_name_H-M   'P 1'
#
loop_
_entity.id
_entity.type
_entity.pdbx_description
1 polymer ?
#
loop_
_entity_poly.entity_id
_entity_poly.type
_entity_poly.pdbx_seq_one_letter_code
_entity_poly.pdbx_strand_id
1 'polypeptide(L)'
;MFIPQRQPLGQHRAFNVEHLVYIQKRSDERECGWSKRYVMGLPLPAWQRPYEWDEVQQQRLIESIYLDLYHGVYVLNANDYEGSEGKPRKFSGALLDGQQRITTIEKYLNDEFKVFGAYWSELTKGEKRRFLNAPFNCIEVNIWDENELRQLSDRLAFGGTAHKDEYRATQGYNYQETNV
;
A
#
# COMPACT_ATOMS: atom_id res chain seq x y z
N MET A 1 5.55 27.52 -21.84
CA MET A 1 4.52 26.69 -21.19
C MET A 1 5.10 26.23 -19.87
N PHE A 2 4.57 26.68 -18.73
CA PHE A 2 5.13 26.41 -17.39
C PHE A 2 4.67 25.08 -16.78
N ILE A 3 3.60 24.49 -17.33
CA ILE A 3 3.08 23.20 -16.90
C ILE A 3 3.69 22.13 -17.83
N PRO A 4 4.44 21.14 -17.31
CA PRO A 4 4.99 20.08 -18.13
C PRO A 4 3.88 19.22 -18.73
N GLN A 5 4.17 18.53 -19.82
CA GLN A 5 3.24 17.55 -20.38
C GLN A 5 2.94 16.46 -19.34
N ARG A 6 1.72 15.91 -19.37
CA ARG A 6 1.37 14.74 -18.55
C ARG A 6 2.39 13.65 -18.83
N GLN A 7 3.17 13.26 -17.83
CA GLN A 7 3.94 12.05 -17.93
C GLN A 7 2.97 10.87 -17.79
N PRO A 8 2.90 9.94 -18.76
CA PRO A 8 2.06 8.74 -18.66
C PRO A 8 2.73 7.77 -17.68
N LEU A 9 2.78 8.17 -16.41
CA LEU A 9 3.48 7.44 -15.37
C LEU A 9 2.64 6.32 -14.79
N GLY A 10 1.39 6.08 -15.21
CA GLY A 10 0.79 4.85 -14.71
C GLY A 10 -0.54 4.38 -15.27
N GLN A 11 -0.75 3.08 -15.09
CA GLN A 11 -2.00 2.40 -15.36
C GLN A 11 -2.71 2.12 -14.04
N HIS A 12 -3.98 2.52 -13.95
CA HIS A 12 -4.84 2.09 -12.85
C HIS A 12 -5.22 0.63 -13.08
N ARG A 13 -4.85 -0.24 -12.15
CA ARG A 13 -5.27 -1.64 -12.14
C ARG A 13 -6.21 -1.86 -10.96
N ALA A 14 -7.42 -2.34 -11.25
CA ALA A 14 -8.35 -2.79 -10.23
C ALA A 14 -8.01 -4.24 -9.87
N PHE A 15 -7.32 -4.43 -8.75
CA PHE A 15 -7.11 -5.75 -8.16
C PHE A 15 -8.02 -5.93 -6.95
N ASN A 16 -8.07 -7.13 -6.40
CA ASN A 16 -8.65 -7.41 -5.09
C ASN A 16 -7.54 -7.71 -4.08
N VAL A 17 -7.87 -7.82 -2.80
CA VAL A 17 -6.91 -8.20 -1.74
C VAL A 17 -6.30 -9.58 -2.02
N GLU A 18 -7.05 -10.52 -2.61
CA GLU A 18 -6.54 -11.85 -2.99
C GLU A 18 -5.33 -11.78 -3.93
N HIS A 19 -5.23 -10.74 -4.77
CA HIS A 19 -4.08 -10.55 -5.64
C HIS A 19 -2.77 -10.42 -4.85
N LEU A 20 -2.77 -9.80 -3.66
CA LEU A 20 -1.59 -9.70 -2.80
C LEU A 20 -1.16 -11.07 -2.28
N VAL A 21 -2.11 -11.93 -1.92
CA VAL A 21 -1.84 -13.31 -1.48
C VAL A 21 -1.20 -14.12 -2.61
N TYR A 22 -1.65 -13.89 -3.85
CA TYR A 22 -1.03 -14.50 -5.01
C TYR A 22 0.40 -14.00 -5.25
N ILE A 23 0.66 -12.70 -5.09
CA ILE A 23 2.02 -12.14 -5.20
C ILE A 23 2.96 -12.77 -4.16
N GLN A 24 2.53 -12.83 -2.90
CA GLN A 24 3.31 -13.42 -1.81
C GLN A 24 3.73 -14.86 -2.15
N LYS A 25 2.78 -15.71 -2.54
CA LYS A 25 3.07 -17.10 -2.94
C LYS A 25 4.07 -17.23 -4.09
N ARG A 26 4.02 -16.32 -5.07
CA ARG A 26 4.98 -16.33 -6.21
C ARG A 26 6.34 -15.77 -5.84
N SER A 27 6.42 -14.93 -4.82
CA SER A 27 7.67 -14.35 -4.36
C SER A 27 8.55 -15.37 -3.63
N ASP A 28 7.94 -16.34 -2.94
CA ASP A 28 8.66 -17.43 -2.26
C ASP A 28 9.49 -18.28 -3.24
N GLU A 29 9.15 -18.23 -4.53
CA GLU A 29 9.83 -18.93 -5.62
C GLU A 29 10.89 -18.09 -6.33
N ARG A 30 11.05 -16.80 -5.98
CA ARG A 30 11.86 -15.83 -6.73
C ARG A 30 12.81 -15.05 -5.83
N GLU A 31 14.10 -15.18 -6.10
CA GLU A 31 15.10 -14.32 -5.46
C GLU A 31 15.12 -12.93 -6.12
N CYS A 32 14.95 -11.88 -5.31
CA CYS A 32 15.06 -10.49 -5.75
C CYS A 32 16.34 -9.87 -5.17
N GLY A 33 17.41 -9.87 -5.97
CA GLY A 33 18.75 -9.47 -5.50
C GLY A 33 18.92 -7.98 -5.14
N TRP A 34 17.95 -7.11 -5.47
CA TRP A 34 18.07 -5.68 -5.21
C TRP A 34 17.42 -5.23 -3.89
N SER A 35 16.52 -6.04 -3.32
CA SER A 35 15.85 -5.72 -2.05
C SER A 35 16.25 -6.70 -0.96
N LYS A 36 16.20 -6.24 0.30
CA LYS A 36 16.31 -7.09 1.50
C LYS A 36 15.04 -7.05 2.36
N ARG A 37 14.07 -6.24 1.96
CA ARG A 37 12.82 -5.98 2.69
C ARG A 37 11.65 -6.26 1.78
N TYR A 38 10.63 -6.90 2.31
CA TYR A 38 9.44 -7.30 1.57
C TYR A 38 8.19 -7.14 2.44
N VAL A 39 7.04 -7.05 1.79
CA VAL A 39 5.72 -7.13 2.41
C VAL A 39 4.77 -7.78 1.40
N MET A 40 4.07 -8.85 1.78
CA MET A 40 3.25 -9.65 0.84
C MET A 40 3.99 -10.02 -0.45
N GLY A 41 5.29 -10.31 -0.36
CA GLY A 41 6.15 -10.62 -1.50
C GLY A 41 6.59 -9.43 -2.38
N LEU A 42 6.12 -8.22 -2.08
CA LEU A 42 6.51 -7.01 -2.80
C LEU A 42 7.84 -6.47 -2.25
N PRO A 43 8.86 -6.25 -3.08
CA PRO A 43 10.15 -5.71 -2.63
C PRO A 43 10.05 -4.21 -2.27
N LEU A 44 10.68 -3.84 -1.15
CA LEU A 44 10.72 -2.46 -0.65
C LEU A 44 12.09 -1.82 -0.93
N PRO A 45 12.14 -0.61 -1.51
CA PRO A 45 13.36 0.18 -1.58
C PRO A 45 13.98 0.41 -0.20
N ALA A 46 15.32 0.35 -0.09
CA ALA A 46 16.03 0.50 1.18
C ALA A 46 15.77 1.85 1.88
N TRP A 47 15.42 2.87 1.11
CA TRP A 47 15.13 4.22 1.59
C TRP A 47 13.70 4.41 2.11
N GLN A 48 12.80 3.43 1.95
CA GLN A 48 11.48 3.51 2.57
C GLN A 48 11.56 3.41 4.09
N ARG A 49 10.70 4.17 4.76
CA ARG A 49 10.58 4.17 6.23
C ARG A 49 10.20 2.78 6.79
N PRO A 50 10.44 2.51 8.09
CA PRO A 50 9.92 1.31 8.74
C PRO A 50 8.39 1.29 8.81
N TYR A 51 7.83 0.15 9.21
CA TYR A 51 6.43 0.05 9.58
C TYR A 51 6.19 0.77 10.92
N GLU A 52 5.16 1.61 10.99
CA GLU A 52 4.93 2.52 12.14
C GLU A 52 3.46 2.63 12.54
N TRP A 53 2.54 1.90 11.90
CA TRP A 53 1.13 1.96 12.29
C TRP A 53 0.86 1.21 13.59
N ASP A 54 0.18 1.88 14.52
CA ASP A 54 -0.30 1.27 15.75
C ASP A 54 -1.48 0.31 15.50
N GLU A 55 -1.88 -0.44 16.52
CA GLU A 55 -2.98 -1.43 16.39
C GLU A 55 -4.32 -0.76 16.04
N VAL A 56 -4.56 0.48 16.49
CA VAL A 56 -5.82 1.20 16.20
C VAL A 56 -5.90 1.58 14.72
N GLN A 57 -4.79 2.04 14.14
CA GLN A 57 -4.68 2.32 12.70
C GLN A 57 -4.83 1.02 11.89
N GLN A 58 -4.25 -0.07 12.39
CA GLN A 58 -4.39 -1.40 11.77
C GLN A 58 -5.84 -1.86 11.72
N GLN A 59 -6.52 -1.86 12.86
CA GLN A 59 -7.94 -2.23 12.97
C GLN A 59 -8.80 -1.39 12.04
N ARG A 60 -8.65 -0.06 12.06
CA ARG A 60 -9.44 0.85 11.21
C ARG A 60 -9.28 0.58 9.73
N LEU A 61 -8.09 0.18 9.26
CA LEU A 61 -7.92 -0.21 7.86
C LEU A 61 -8.74 -1.46 7.53
N ILE A 62 -8.60 -2.52 8.33
CA ILE A 62 -9.29 -3.80 8.07
C ILE A 62 -10.81 -3.62 8.20
N GLU A 63 -11.28 -2.84 9.17
CA GLU A 63 -12.68 -2.45 9.31
C GLU A 63 -13.17 -1.72 8.04
N SER A 64 -12.38 -0.77 7.53
CA SER A 64 -12.73 -0.03 6.32
C SER A 64 -12.86 -0.94 5.10
N ILE A 65 -12.00 -1.96 4.95
CA ILE A 65 -12.10 -2.97 3.88
C ILE A 65 -13.38 -3.79 4.04
N TYR A 66 -13.72 -4.23 5.26
CA TYR A 66 -14.94 -5.01 5.51
C TYR A 66 -16.23 -4.22 5.34
N LEU A 67 -16.18 -2.90 5.55
CA LEU A 67 -17.32 -1.99 5.46
C LEU A 67 -17.44 -1.33 4.08
N ASP A 68 -16.65 -1.77 3.09
CA ASP A 68 -16.61 -1.20 1.74
C ASP A 68 -16.34 0.32 1.73
N LEU A 69 -15.56 0.80 2.71
CA LEU A 69 -15.13 2.20 2.81
C LEU A 69 -13.85 2.45 2.02
N TYR A 70 -13.54 3.72 1.76
CA TYR A 70 -12.28 4.08 1.12
C TYR A 70 -11.07 3.70 2.00
N HIS A 71 -10.21 2.84 1.48
CA HIS A 71 -8.97 2.37 2.13
C HIS A 71 -7.71 2.68 1.30
N GLY A 72 -7.81 3.60 0.34
CA GLY A 72 -6.70 4.06 -0.48
C GLY A 72 -6.27 3.12 -1.60
N VAL A 73 -5.08 3.41 -2.15
CA VAL A 73 -4.44 2.68 -3.24
C VAL A 73 -3.02 2.29 -2.83
N TYR A 74 -2.36 1.43 -3.58
CA TYR A 74 -0.92 1.22 -3.46
C TYR A 74 -0.23 1.51 -4.80
N VAL A 75 1.05 1.88 -4.74
CA VAL A 75 1.83 2.28 -5.93
C VAL A 75 2.98 1.31 -6.12
N LEU A 76 3.04 0.67 -7.28
CA LEU A 76 4.12 -0.22 -7.68
C LEU A 76 4.94 0.39 -8.81
N ASN A 77 6.23 0.10 -8.85
CA ASN A 77 6.98 0.21 -10.10
C ASN A 77 6.74 -1.03 -10.98
N ALA A 78 6.84 -0.85 -12.29
CA ALA A 78 6.65 -1.90 -13.27
C ALA A 78 7.64 -3.05 -13.04
N ASN A 79 7.31 -4.22 -13.57
CA ASN A 79 8.25 -5.32 -13.60
C ASN A 79 9.14 -5.21 -14.84
N ASP A 80 10.44 -5.37 -14.67
CA ASP A 80 11.42 -5.44 -15.74
C ASP A 80 12.55 -6.40 -15.35
N TYR A 81 13.09 -7.10 -16.34
CA TYR A 81 14.05 -8.18 -16.12
C TYR A 81 15.23 -8.00 -17.07
N GLU A 82 16.44 -8.15 -16.53
CA GLU A 82 17.69 -7.95 -17.25
C GLU A 82 18.50 -9.25 -17.34
N GLY A 83 19.28 -9.35 -18.41
CA GLY A 83 20.18 -10.49 -18.67
C GLY A 83 19.47 -11.75 -19.15
N SER A 84 20.26 -12.71 -19.63
CA SER A 84 19.76 -14.01 -20.13
C SER A 84 19.15 -14.90 -19.05
N GLU A 85 19.47 -14.64 -17.78
CA GLU A 85 18.93 -15.36 -16.61
C GLU A 85 17.58 -14.77 -16.14
N GLY A 86 17.12 -13.67 -16.74
CA GLY A 86 15.84 -13.05 -16.37
C GLY A 86 15.82 -12.54 -14.93
N LYS A 87 16.90 -11.91 -14.47
CA LYS A 87 16.97 -11.35 -13.11
C LYS A 87 16.15 -10.07 -13.02
N PRO A 88 15.39 -9.84 -11.95
CA PRO A 88 14.67 -8.58 -11.79
C PRO A 88 15.63 -7.40 -11.84
N ARG A 89 15.34 -6.42 -12.71
CA ARG A 89 16.03 -5.14 -12.74
C ARG A 89 15.90 -4.45 -11.37
N LYS A 90 16.86 -3.61 -11.00
CA LYS A 90 16.76 -2.78 -9.78
C LYS A 90 15.45 -1.99 -9.81
N PHE A 91 14.69 -2.05 -8.72
CA PHE A 91 13.33 -1.50 -8.57
C PHE A 91 12.21 -2.18 -9.34
N SER A 92 12.46 -3.32 -9.99
CA SER A 92 11.39 -4.12 -10.62
C SER A 92 10.38 -4.57 -9.55
N GLY A 93 9.11 -4.22 -9.73
CA GLY A 93 8.03 -4.56 -8.81
C GLY A 93 8.11 -3.84 -7.45
N ALA A 94 8.91 -2.77 -7.34
CA ALA A 94 9.07 -2.04 -6.08
C ALA A 94 7.75 -1.46 -5.58
N LEU A 95 7.40 -1.70 -4.31
CA LEU A 95 6.31 -0.98 -3.65
C LEU A 95 6.80 0.42 -3.27
N LEU A 96 6.22 1.46 -3.86
CA LEU A 96 6.63 2.87 -3.68
C LEU A 96 5.78 3.63 -2.66
N ASP A 97 4.50 3.26 -2.54
CA ASP A 97 3.57 3.75 -1.52
C ASP A 97 2.56 2.65 -1.14
N GLY A 98 2.03 2.72 0.09
CA GLY A 98 1.10 1.75 0.64
C GLY A 98 1.73 0.69 1.53
N GLN A 99 3.02 0.79 1.86
CA GLN A 99 3.73 -0.13 2.75
C GLN A 99 2.94 -0.41 4.04
N GLN A 100 2.47 0.64 4.74
CA GLN A 100 1.74 0.45 6.00
C GLN A 100 0.45 -0.36 5.78
N ARG A 101 -0.32 -0.04 4.74
CA ARG A 101 -1.57 -0.75 4.40
C ARG A 101 -1.33 -2.22 4.08
N ILE A 102 -0.37 -2.52 3.22
CA ILE A 102 -0.09 -3.90 2.81
C ILE A 102 0.50 -4.68 3.99
N THR A 103 1.33 -4.06 4.83
CA THR A 103 1.87 -4.71 6.04
C THR A 103 0.75 -5.02 7.02
N THR A 104 -0.20 -4.10 7.23
CA THR A 104 -1.37 -4.35 8.07
C THR A 104 -2.21 -5.51 7.54
N ILE A 105 -2.42 -5.62 6.22
CA ILE A 105 -3.12 -6.75 5.61
C ILE A 105 -2.36 -8.05 5.87
N GLU A 106 -1.03 -8.08 5.68
CA GLU A 106 -0.20 -9.25 5.97
C GLU A 106 -0.32 -9.70 7.44
N LYS A 107 -0.15 -8.76 8.37
CA LYS A 107 -0.30 -9.01 9.82
C LYS A 107 -1.68 -9.55 10.18
N TYR A 108 -2.74 -9.03 9.55
CA TYR A 108 -4.11 -9.50 9.78
C TYR A 108 -4.30 -10.95 9.29
N LEU A 109 -3.82 -11.26 8.08
CA LEU A 109 -3.88 -12.62 7.52
C LEU A 109 -3.07 -13.65 8.33
N ASN A 110 -2.08 -13.17 9.09
CA ASN A 110 -1.21 -13.96 9.97
C ASN A 110 -1.71 -14.05 11.43
N ASP A 111 -2.96 -13.63 11.72
CA ASP A 111 -3.54 -13.63 13.07
C ASP A 111 -2.79 -12.77 14.11
N GLU A 112 -2.09 -11.71 13.69
CA GLU A 112 -1.30 -10.89 14.62
C GLU A 112 -2.17 -9.94 15.48
N PHE A 113 -3.39 -9.62 15.04
CA PHE A 113 -4.34 -8.80 15.80
C PHE A 113 -5.78 -9.14 15.44
N LYS A 114 -6.72 -8.75 16.32
CA LYS A 114 -8.15 -8.97 16.13
C LYS A 114 -8.83 -7.78 15.46
N VAL A 115 -9.85 -8.06 14.66
CA VAL A 115 -10.76 -7.07 14.08
C VAL A 115 -12.19 -7.56 14.26
N PHE A 116 -13.09 -6.68 14.70
CA PHE A 116 -14.44 -7.07 15.16
C PHE A 116 -14.44 -8.21 16.19
N GLY A 117 -13.39 -8.29 17.03
CA GLY A 117 -13.27 -9.29 18.09
C GLY A 117 -12.75 -10.67 17.65
N ALA A 118 -12.42 -10.86 16.37
CA ALA A 118 -11.93 -12.13 15.83
C ALA A 118 -10.58 -12.00 15.10
N TYR A 119 -9.76 -13.05 15.19
CA TYR A 119 -8.60 -13.28 14.33
C TYR A 119 -9.03 -13.75 12.93
N TRP A 120 -8.15 -13.67 11.94
CA TRP A 120 -8.42 -14.12 10.58
C TRP A 120 -8.78 -15.62 10.55
N SER A 121 -8.04 -16.48 11.26
CA SER A 121 -8.28 -17.92 11.29
C SER A 121 -9.66 -18.29 11.83
N GLU A 122 -10.20 -17.50 12.77
CA GLU A 122 -11.50 -17.69 13.42
C GLU A 122 -12.68 -17.37 12.48
N LEU A 123 -12.45 -16.68 11.36
CA LEU A 123 -13.50 -16.30 10.43
C LEU A 123 -14.03 -17.48 9.61
N THR A 124 -15.32 -17.40 9.29
CA THR A 124 -15.97 -18.29 8.33
C THR A 124 -15.39 -18.11 6.93
N LYS A 125 -15.58 -19.14 6.07
CA LYS A 125 -15.17 -19.06 4.66
C LYS A 125 -15.82 -17.89 3.92
N GLY A 126 -17.07 -17.54 4.27
CA GLY A 126 -17.80 -16.42 3.67
C GLY A 126 -17.17 -15.07 4.02
N GLU A 127 -16.82 -14.87 5.29
CA GLU A 127 -16.16 -13.64 5.75
C GLU A 127 -14.76 -13.49 5.16
N LYS A 128 -13.99 -14.58 5.09
CA LYS A 128 -12.68 -14.60 4.41
C LYS A 128 -12.83 -14.24 2.94
N ARG A 129 -13.83 -14.80 2.25
CA ARG A 129 -14.09 -14.49 0.84
C ARG A 129 -14.50 -13.04 0.62
N ARG A 130 -15.33 -12.47 1.51
CA ARG A 130 -15.73 -11.06 1.45
C ARG A 130 -14.49 -10.15 1.50
N PHE A 131 -13.58 -10.41 2.43
CA PHE A 131 -12.34 -9.64 2.56
C PHE A 131 -11.42 -9.79 1.34
N LEU A 132 -11.16 -11.04 0.91
CA LEU A 132 -10.26 -11.31 -0.22
C LEU A 132 -10.76 -10.73 -1.54
N ASN A 133 -12.09 -10.65 -1.72
CA ASN A 133 -12.72 -10.05 -2.90
C ASN A 133 -12.80 -8.52 -2.86
N ALA A 134 -12.50 -7.89 -1.71
CA ALA A 134 -12.57 -6.44 -1.61
C ALA A 134 -11.61 -5.78 -2.63
N PRO A 135 -12.06 -4.78 -3.39
CA PRO A 135 -11.21 -4.07 -4.33
C PRO A 135 -10.02 -3.44 -3.61
N PHE A 136 -8.83 -3.51 -4.19
CA PHE A 136 -7.68 -2.75 -3.74
C PHE A 136 -6.88 -2.26 -4.94
N ASN A 137 -7.11 -1.00 -5.29
CA ASN A 137 -6.59 -0.42 -6.52
C ASN A 137 -5.07 -0.23 -6.45
N CYS A 138 -4.41 -0.56 -7.55
CA CYS A 138 -2.99 -0.38 -7.78
C CYS A 138 -2.76 0.71 -8.82
N ILE A 139 -1.77 1.56 -8.58
CA ILE A 139 -1.18 2.44 -9.57
C ILE A 139 0.19 1.87 -9.92
N GLU A 140 0.38 1.47 -11.16
CA GLU A 140 1.67 0.97 -11.64
C GLU A 140 2.41 2.09 -12.36
N VAL A 141 3.66 2.37 -11.98
CA VAL A 141 4.54 3.33 -12.63
C VAL A 141 5.69 2.69 -13.38
N ASN A 142 6.30 3.40 -14.32
CA ASN A 142 7.43 2.87 -15.09
C ASN A 142 8.62 3.83 -15.02
N ILE A 143 9.32 3.80 -13.88
CA ILE A 143 10.43 4.71 -13.56
C ILE A 143 11.63 3.87 -13.12
N TRP A 144 12.80 4.15 -13.69
CA TRP A 144 14.03 3.39 -13.41
C TRP A 144 15.16 4.24 -12.84
N ASP A 145 14.98 5.56 -12.80
CA ASP A 145 15.88 6.47 -12.09
C ASP A 145 15.53 6.51 -10.59
N GLU A 146 16.53 6.30 -9.72
CA GLU A 146 16.31 6.25 -8.27
C GLU A 146 15.87 7.60 -7.70
N ASN A 147 16.37 8.72 -8.24
CA ASN A 147 16.02 10.04 -7.73
C ASN A 147 14.57 10.38 -8.09
N GLU A 148 14.11 10.03 -9.29
CA GLU A 148 12.70 10.16 -9.67
C GLU A 148 11.77 9.32 -8.78
N LEU A 149 12.16 8.07 -8.48
CA LEU A 149 11.41 7.22 -7.55
C LEU A 149 11.34 7.80 -6.14
N ARG A 150 12.44 8.37 -5.64
CA ARG A 150 12.47 9.05 -4.34
C ARG A 150 11.58 10.28 -4.30
N GLN A 151 11.64 11.13 -5.33
CA GLN A 151 10.77 12.30 -5.45
C GLN A 151 9.29 11.92 -5.52
N LEU A 152 8.96 10.84 -6.22
CA LEU A 152 7.61 10.29 -6.24
C LEU A 152 7.18 9.83 -4.85
N SER A 153 8.04 9.07 -4.15
CA SER A 153 7.72 8.59 -2.79
C SER A 153 7.54 9.73 -1.80
N ASP A 154 8.41 10.75 -1.84
CA ASP A 154 8.27 11.93 -0.98
C ASP A 154 6.96 12.67 -1.26
N ARG A 155 6.59 12.84 -2.53
CA ARG A 155 5.31 13.46 -2.90
C ARG A 155 4.11 12.66 -2.37
N LEU A 156 4.17 11.33 -2.43
CA LEU A 156 3.08 10.46 -1.97
C LEU A 156 2.98 10.46 -0.43
N ALA A 157 4.12 10.45 0.27
CA ALA A 157 4.17 10.40 1.72
C ALA A 157 3.91 11.75 2.40
N PHE A 158 4.38 12.85 1.82
CA PHE A 158 4.39 14.19 2.43
C PHE A 158 3.53 15.23 1.68
N GLY A 159 2.76 14.80 0.66
CA GLY A 159 1.92 15.71 -0.13
C GLY A 159 0.70 16.27 0.62
N GLY A 160 0.33 15.68 1.77
CA GLY A 160 -0.77 16.13 2.61
C GLY A 160 -0.29 16.62 3.99
N THR A 161 -1.05 17.54 4.58
CA THR A 161 -0.86 17.91 6.00
C THR A 161 -1.75 17.03 6.86
N ALA A 162 -1.18 16.36 7.86
CA ALA A 162 -1.96 15.56 8.80
C ALA A 162 -2.99 16.44 9.53
N HIS A 163 -4.22 15.93 9.66
CA HIS A 163 -5.23 16.59 10.49
C HIS A 163 -4.78 16.57 11.96
N LYS A 164 -4.93 17.72 12.62
CA LYS A 164 -4.78 17.82 14.08
C LYS A 164 -5.95 17.12 14.77
N ASP A 165 -5.72 16.61 15.98
CA ASP A 165 -6.76 15.94 16.75
C ASP A 165 -7.97 16.84 17.04
N GLU A 166 -7.75 18.15 17.23
CA GLU A 166 -8.81 19.15 17.44
C GLU A 166 -9.78 19.28 16.24
N TYR A 167 -9.39 18.81 15.05
CA TYR A 167 -10.22 18.84 13.85
C TYR A 167 -11.12 17.62 13.68
N ARG A 168 -11.19 16.72 14.68
CA ARG A 168 -12.05 15.54 14.62
C ARG A 168 -13.52 15.96 14.61
N ALA A 169 -14.22 15.61 13.52
CA ALA A 169 -15.67 15.84 13.41
C ALA A 169 -16.48 15.16 14.54
N THR A 170 -16.01 14.02 15.04
CA THR A 170 -16.63 13.31 16.17
C THR A 170 -16.50 14.05 17.50
N GLN A 171 -15.61 15.03 17.60
CA GLN A 171 -15.48 15.93 18.76
C GLN A 171 -16.27 17.23 18.59
N GLY A 172 -17.08 17.35 17.53
CA GLY A 172 -17.91 18.53 17.27
C GLY A 172 -17.15 19.72 16.69
N TYR A 173 -15.98 19.50 16.09
CA TYR A 173 -15.24 20.57 15.42
C TYR A 173 -16.10 21.24 14.32
N ASN A 174 -16.23 22.56 14.40
CA ASN A 174 -16.85 23.40 13.38
C ASN A 174 -15.84 24.47 12.98
N TYR A 175 -15.54 24.56 11.67
CA TYR A 175 -14.68 25.60 11.14
C TYR A 175 -15.22 26.98 11.50
N GLN A 176 -14.38 27.82 12.09
CA GLN A 176 -14.68 29.22 12.35
C GLN A 176 -13.84 30.04 11.37
N GLU A 177 -14.52 30.68 10.41
CA GLU A 177 -13.85 31.59 9.49
C GLU A 177 -13.34 32.78 10.29
N THR A 178 -12.02 32.95 10.36
CA THR A 178 -11.42 34.16 10.93
C THR A 178 -11.52 35.22 9.84
N ASN A 179 -12.40 36.20 10.03
CA ASN A 179 -12.41 37.41 9.21
C ASN A 179 -11.07 38.13 9.42
N VAL A 180 -10.15 37.99 8.46
CA VAL A 180 -8.91 38.76 8.37
C VAL A 180 -9.08 39.83 7.30
#